data_AF-A0A6L3F5S8-F1
#
_entry.id   AF-A0A6L3F5S8-F1
#
_cell.length_a   1.000
_cell.length_b   1.000
_cell.length_c   1.000
_cell.angle_alpha   90.00
_cell.angle_beta   90.00
_cell.angle_gamma   90.00
#
_symmetry.space_group_name_H-M   'P 1'
#
loop_
_entity.id
_entity.type
_entity.pdbx_description
1 polymer ?
#
loop_
_entity_poly.entity_id
_entity_poly.type
_entity_poly.pdbx_seq_one_letter_code
_entity_poly.pdbx_strand_id
1 'polypeptide(L)'
;MSLVKTGRKNLIETSQQPQNESLGAVILVAVTAAGISEHTRRSYQTSLGQFFSYISEVFNIDPPLAEPEPDGRRILWAFRGDASILRHITPAHLDGFRTWLQEPVLVSIPRKLDYLP
;
A
#
# COMPACT_ATOMS: atom_id res chain seq x y z
N MET A 1 37.49 -11.21 -43.97
CA MET A 1 36.55 -10.21 -43.40
C MET A 1 35.68 -10.94 -42.40
N SER A 2 35.98 -10.79 -41.12
CA SER A 2 35.46 -11.63 -40.03
C SER A 2 34.18 -11.07 -39.43
N LEU A 3 33.19 -11.95 -39.23
CA LEU A 3 32.08 -11.75 -38.30
C LEU A 3 32.62 -11.69 -36.85
N VAL A 4 32.21 -10.69 -36.08
CA VAL A 4 32.18 -10.79 -34.61
C VAL A 4 30.88 -10.19 -34.10
N LYS A 5 30.01 -11.09 -33.60
CA LYS A 5 28.83 -10.79 -32.78
C LYS A 5 29.30 -10.13 -31.49
N THR A 6 29.06 -8.83 -31.33
CA THR A 6 29.26 -8.14 -30.05
C THR A 6 28.09 -8.42 -29.12
N GLY A 7 28.42 -9.03 -27.98
CA GLY A 7 27.49 -9.67 -27.06
C GLY A 7 26.39 -8.79 -26.51
N ARG A 8 25.20 -9.39 -26.41
CA ARG A 8 24.17 -9.02 -25.44
C ARG A 8 24.81 -9.14 -24.06
N LYS A 9 25.15 -8.01 -23.45
CA LYS A 9 25.52 -7.95 -22.03
C LYS A 9 24.29 -8.35 -21.24
N ASN A 10 24.41 -9.46 -20.53
CA ASN A 10 23.53 -9.88 -19.46
C ASN A 10 23.34 -8.70 -18.49
N LEU A 11 22.18 -8.06 -18.53
CA LEU A 11 21.69 -7.22 -17.44
C LEU A 11 20.59 -8.01 -16.74
N ILE A 12 21.01 -9.10 -16.10
CA ILE A 12 20.23 -9.73 -15.05
C ILE A 12 21.00 -9.39 -13.78
N GLU A 13 20.93 -8.13 -13.35
CA GLU A 13 21.28 -7.73 -11.99
C GLU A 13 20.15 -8.19 -11.06
N THR A 14 20.01 -9.50 -10.93
CA THR A 14 19.32 -10.10 -9.79
C THR A 14 20.40 -10.35 -8.76
N SER A 15 20.56 -9.48 -7.76
CA SER A 15 21.11 -9.80 -6.42
C SER A 15 21.25 -8.53 -5.57
N GLN A 16 20.15 -8.12 -4.92
CA GLN A 16 20.08 -7.59 -3.56
C GLN A 16 18.69 -6.98 -3.35
N GLN A 17 17.66 -7.82 -3.19
CA GLN A 17 16.49 -7.35 -2.43
C GLN A 17 16.93 -7.30 -0.97
N PRO A 18 16.96 -6.13 -0.32
CA PRO A 18 17.25 -6.08 1.10
C PRO A 18 16.17 -6.87 1.80
N GLN A 19 16.54 -7.91 2.56
CA GLN A 19 15.55 -8.66 3.36
C GLN A 19 14.99 -7.84 4.54
N ASN A 20 15.27 -6.53 4.58
CA ASN A 20 14.91 -5.57 5.61
C ASN A 20 14.50 -4.21 4.99
N GLU A 21 13.89 -4.19 3.80
CA GLU A 21 13.41 -2.93 3.23
C GLU A 21 12.11 -2.50 3.94
N SER A 22 12.04 -1.21 4.31
CA SER A 22 10.83 -0.61 4.85
C SER A 22 9.67 -0.77 3.86
N LEU A 23 8.51 -1.21 4.36
CA LEU A 23 7.28 -1.29 3.55
C LEU A 23 6.97 0.06 2.86
N GLY A 24 7.16 1.17 3.59
CA GLY A 24 6.93 2.51 3.05
C GLY A 24 7.87 2.88 1.90
N ALA A 25 9.13 2.42 1.94
CA ALA A 25 10.08 2.64 0.86
C ALA A 25 9.66 1.88 -0.42
N VAL A 26 9.28 0.61 -0.26
CA VAL A 26 8.78 -0.23 -1.38
C VAL A 26 7.54 0.39 -2.01
N ILE A 27 6.59 0.86 -1.19
CA ILE A 27 5.37 1.50 -1.66
C ILE A 27 5.68 2.79 -2.42
N LEU A 28 6.59 3.63 -1.91
CA LEU A 28 6.98 4.86 -2.58
C LEU A 28 7.58 4.60 -3.97
N VAL A 29 8.46 3.62 -4.10
CA VAL A 29 9.03 3.19 -5.38
C VAL A 29 7.93 2.70 -6.32
N ALA A 30 7.05 1.81 -5.84
CA ALA A 30 5.96 1.25 -6.64
C ALA A 30 4.99 2.33 -7.15
N VAL A 31 4.57 3.25 -6.28
CA VAL A 31 3.68 4.37 -6.64
C VAL A 31 4.34 5.30 -7.65
N THR A 32 5.63 5.60 -7.46
CA THR A 32 6.39 6.47 -8.37
C THR A 32 6.50 5.86 -9.77
N ALA A 33 6.71 4.53 -9.85
CA ALA A 33 6.78 3.79 -11.10
C ALA A 33 5.42 3.63 -11.79
N ALA A 34 4.35 3.39 -11.03
CA ALA A 34 3.01 3.14 -11.58
C ALA A 34 2.24 4.42 -11.94
N GLY A 35 2.53 5.54 -11.26
CA GLY A 35 1.80 6.79 -11.41
C GLY A 35 2.48 7.79 -12.34
N ILE A 36 1.86 8.04 -13.50
CA ILE A 36 2.31 9.07 -14.47
C ILE A 36 2.00 10.51 -14.03
N SER A 37 1.03 10.69 -13.11
CA SER A 37 0.60 11.99 -12.61
C SER A 37 0.46 11.98 -11.09
N GLU A 38 0.53 13.16 -10.49
CA GLU A 38 0.35 13.32 -9.04
C GLU A 38 -1.02 12.81 -8.57
N HIS A 39 -2.07 13.07 -9.35
CA HIS A 39 -3.41 12.57 -9.06
C HIS A 39 -3.46 11.04 -9.02
N THR A 40 -2.83 10.37 -10.00
CA THR A 40 -2.76 8.92 -10.07
C THR A 40 -1.96 8.35 -8.89
N ARG A 41 -0.82 8.96 -8.55
CA ARG A 41 0.01 8.54 -7.41
C ARG A 41 -0.76 8.60 -6.11
N ARG A 42 -1.49 9.69 -5.88
CA ARG A 42 -2.33 9.86 -4.69
C ARG A 42 -3.45 8.83 -4.60
N SER A 43 -4.09 8.51 -5.73
CA SER A 43 -5.11 7.45 -5.79
C SER A 43 -4.52 6.09 -5.41
N TYR A 44 -3.31 5.77 -5.91
CA TYR A 44 -2.61 4.55 -5.51
C TYR A 44 -2.23 4.55 -4.03
N GLN A 45 -1.67 5.63 -3.50
CA GLN A 45 -1.35 5.75 -2.07
C GLN A 45 -2.58 5.53 -1.20
N THR A 46 -3.73 6.08 -1.60
CA THR A 46 -4.99 5.91 -0.86
C THR A 46 -5.44 4.45 -0.87
N SER A 47 -5.50 3.84 -2.05
CA SER A 47 -5.91 2.44 -2.20
C SER A 47 -4.98 1.49 -1.46
N LEU A 48 -3.66 1.73 -1.52
CA LEU A 48 -2.66 0.94 -0.80
C LEU A 48 -2.78 1.14 0.72
N GLY A 49 -2.98 2.36 1.18
CA GLY A 49 -3.20 2.67 2.59
C GLY A 49 -4.38 1.90 3.17
N GLN A 50 -5.53 1.94 2.51
CA GLN A 50 -6.71 1.17 2.90
C GLN A 50 -6.43 -0.33 2.90
N PHE A 51 -5.75 -0.83 1.87
CA PHE A 51 -5.41 -2.25 1.78
C PHE A 51 -4.49 -2.70 2.91
N PHE A 52 -3.43 -1.94 3.24
CA PHE A 52 -2.53 -2.30 4.33
C PHE A 52 -3.14 -2.13 5.72
N SER A 53 -4.11 -1.23 5.88
CA SER A 53 -4.96 -1.19 7.09
C SER A 53 -5.74 -2.50 7.25
N TYR A 54 -6.43 -2.95 6.19
CA TYR A 54 -7.13 -4.23 6.17
C TYR A 54 -6.20 -5.42 6.44
N ILE A 55 -5.01 -5.45 5.82
CA ILE A 55 -4.02 -6.51 6.06
C ILE A 55 -3.56 -6.52 7.53
N SER A 56 -3.47 -5.35 8.17
CA SER A 56 -3.14 -5.27 9.61
C SER A 56 -4.23 -5.89 10.47
N GLU A 57 -5.51 -5.71 10.11
CA GLU A 57 -6.64 -6.36 10.78
C GLU A 57 -6.60 -7.88 10.59
N VAL A 58 -6.39 -8.35 9.36
CA VAL A 58 -6.36 -9.80 9.05
C VAL A 58 -5.23 -10.53 9.79
N PHE A 59 -4.05 -9.92 9.87
CA PHE A 59 -2.90 -10.52 10.53
C PHE A 59 -2.75 -10.11 12.00
N ASN A 60 -3.68 -9.33 12.53
CA ASN A 60 -3.67 -8.82 13.90
C ASN A 60 -2.34 -8.13 14.27
N ILE A 61 -1.87 -7.24 13.40
CA ILE A 61 -0.60 -6.50 13.52
C ILE A 61 -0.83 -5.18 14.24
N ASP A 62 -0.09 -4.97 15.34
CA ASP A 62 -0.07 -3.73 16.12
C ASP A 62 1.39 -3.25 16.34
N PRO A 63 1.75 -2.00 15.98
CA PRO A 63 0.93 -0.99 15.30
C PRO A 63 0.60 -1.36 13.84
N PRO A 64 -0.50 -0.83 13.27
CA PRO A 64 -0.91 -1.15 11.90
C PRO A 64 0.15 -0.74 10.88
N LEU A 65 0.20 -1.49 9.77
CA LEU A 65 1.11 -1.29 8.64
C LEU A 65 0.83 -0.01 7.86
N ALA A 66 -0.40 0.50 7.93
CA ALA A 66 -0.77 1.79 7.34
C ALA A 66 -1.78 2.49 8.26
N GLU A 67 -1.51 3.76 8.55
CA GLU A 67 -2.37 4.60 9.37
C GLU A 67 -2.73 5.88 8.60
N PRO A 68 -4.00 6.32 8.59
CA PRO A 68 -4.37 7.59 7.99
C PRO A 68 -3.81 8.75 8.82
N GLU A 69 -3.07 9.63 8.18
CA GLU A 69 -2.50 10.83 8.78
C GLU A 69 -3.19 12.08 8.21
N PRO A 70 -3.85 12.90 9.05
CA PRO A 70 -4.52 14.10 8.57
C PRO A 70 -3.50 15.17 8.15
N ASP A 71 -3.64 15.64 6.90
CA ASP A 71 -2.88 16.74 6.32
C ASP A 71 -3.85 17.83 5.84
N GLY A 72 -4.25 18.71 6.78
CA GLY A 72 -5.24 19.75 6.53
C GLY A 72 -6.61 19.17 6.10
N ARG A 73 -6.99 19.39 4.84
CA ARG A 73 -8.23 18.83 4.25
C ARG A 73 -8.03 17.46 3.60
N ARG A 74 -6.84 16.88 3.72
CA ARG A 74 -6.44 15.65 3.03
C ARG A 74 -6.11 14.58 4.07
N ILE A 75 -6.20 13.34 3.64
CA ILE A 75 -5.68 12.19 4.38
C ILE A 75 -4.46 11.70 3.59
N LEU A 76 -3.32 11.69 4.26
CA LEU A 76 -2.12 10.98 3.84
C LEU A 76 -2.08 9.61 4.52
N TRP A 77 -1.16 8.76 4.10
CA TRP A 77 -1.02 7.41 4.65
C TRP A 77 0.42 7.20 5.10
N ALA A 78 0.58 6.95 6.40
CA ALA A 78 1.85 6.62 7.00
C ALA A 78 2.04 5.10 6.96
N PHE A 79 2.98 4.62 6.15
CA PHE A 79 3.30 3.20 6.02
C PHE A 79 4.42 2.80 6.98
N ARG A 80 4.24 1.67 7.66
CA ARG A 80 5.15 1.14 8.69
C ARG A 80 5.42 -0.35 8.47
N GLY A 81 6.41 -0.86 9.19
CA GLY A 81 6.75 -2.28 9.18
C GLY A 81 7.68 -2.69 8.05
N ASP A 82 7.92 -4.00 7.98
CA ASP A 82 8.88 -4.63 7.07
C ASP A 82 8.20 -5.15 5.81
N ALA A 83 8.84 -4.99 4.65
CA ALA A 83 8.30 -5.43 3.36
C ALA A 83 8.17 -6.95 3.23
N SER A 84 8.74 -7.75 4.13
CA SER A 84 8.53 -9.20 4.20
C SER A 84 7.06 -9.59 4.35
N ILE A 85 6.21 -8.73 4.89
CA ILE A 85 4.75 -8.97 4.97
C ILE A 85 4.14 -9.25 3.60
N LEU A 86 4.69 -8.67 2.53
CA LEU A 86 4.21 -8.87 1.15
C LEU A 86 4.25 -10.35 0.72
N ARG A 87 5.15 -11.16 1.32
CA ARG A 87 5.26 -12.60 1.02
C ARG A 87 4.09 -13.41 1.56
N HIS A 88 3.38 -12.87 2.56
CA HIS A 88 2.21 -13.51 3.17
C HIS A 88 0.91 -13.09 2.48
N ILE A 89 0.95 -12.06 1.63
CA ILE A 89 -0.22 -11.57 0.89
C ILE A 89 -0.47 -12.49 -0.31
N THR A 90 -1.56 -13.24 -0.22
CA THR A 90 -2.11 -14.05 -1.30
C THR A 90 -3.28 -13.35 -2.02
N PRO A 91 -3.65 -13.77 -3.25
CA PRO A 91 -4.79 -13.20 -3.98
C PRO A 91 -6.13 -13.23 -3.21
N ALA A 92 -6.33 -14.21 -2.33
CA ALA A 92 -7.56 -14.29 -1.51
C ALA A 92 -7.74 -13.06 -0.60
N HIS A 93 -6.66 -12.41 -0.19
CA HIS A 93 -6.74 -11.17 0.59
C HIS A 93 -7.33 -10.00 -0.22
N LEU A 94 -7.18 -10.00 -1.55
CA LEU A 94 -7.79 -8.98 -2.40
C LEU A 94 -9.32 -9.14 -2.42
N ASP A 95 -9.82 -10.36 -2.45
CA ASP A 95 -11.26 -10.63 -2.41
C ASP A 95 -11.87 -10.29 -1.03
N GLY A 96 -11.15 -10.63 0.03
CA GLY A 96 -11.50 -10.19 1.39
C GLY A 96 -11.50 -8.67 1.52
N PHE A 97 -10.48 -7.98 1.00
CA PHE A 97 -10.42 -6.52 1.00
C PHE A 97 -11.58 -5.87 0.23
N ARG A 98 -11.94 -6.42 -0.94
CA ARG A 98 -13.10 -5.92 -1.70
C ARG A 98 -14.40 -6.06 -0.94
N THR A 99 -14.55 -7.13 -0.16
CA THR A 99 -15.70 -7.34 0.71
C THR A 99 -15.68 -6.33 1.87
N TRP A 100 -14.54 -6.17 2.53
CA TRP A 100 -14.32 -5.20 3.60
C TRP A 100 -14.64 -3.75 3.19
N LEU A 101 -14.27 -3.33 1.97
CA LEU A 101 -14.62 -2.00 1.44
C LEU A 101 -16.14 -1.79 1.27
N GLN A 102 -16.90 -2.86 1.09
CA GLN A 102 -18.35 -2.83 0.94
C GLN A 102 -19.09 -2.96 2.27
N GLU A 103 -18.39 -3.36 3.34
CA GLU A 103 -18.98 -3.36 4.66
C GLU A 103 -19.35 -1.92 5.00
N PRO A 104 -20.62 -1.64 5.34
CA PRO A 104 -20.95 -0.35 5.88
C PRO A 104 -20.14 -0.25 7.17
N VAL A 105 -19.15 0.65 7.20
CA VAL A 105 -18.55 1.06 8.47
C VAL A 105 -19.75 1.45 9.31
N LEU A 106 -20.08 0.65 10.31
CA LEU A 106 -20.99 1.02 11.38
C LEU A 106 -20.23 2.07 12.17
N VAL A 107 -20.03 3.24 11.54
CA VAL A 107 -19.71 4.46 12.22
C VAL A 107 -20.93 4.64 13.09
N SER A 108 -20.75 4.28 14.35
CA SER A 108 -21.62 4.71 15.44
C SER A 108 -21.43 6.22 15.52
N ILE A 109 -21.96 6.95 14.53
CA ILE A 109 -22.21 8.36 14.65
C ILE A 109 -23.30 8.41 15.72
N PRO A 110 -23.07 9.02 16.89
CA PRO A 110 -24.20 9.34 17.76
C PRO A 110 -25.12 10.26 16.96
N ARG A 111 -26.17 9.69 16.36
CA ARG A 111 -27.35 10.43 15.87
C ARG A 111 -28.12 10.88 17.11
N LYS A 112 -27.57 11.85 17.82
CA LYS A 112 -28.23 12.71 18.78
C LYS A 112 -27.20 13.73 19.27
N LEU A 113 -27.01 14.79 18.49
CA LEU A 113 -26.95 16.08 19.14
C LEU A 113 -28.35 16.66 18.97
N ASP A 114 -29.14 16.46 20.02
CA ASP A 114 -30.49 16.98 20.15
C ASP A 114 -30.47 18.48 19.84
N TYR A 115 -31.20 18.87 18.79
CA TYR A 115 -31.70 20.24 18.68
C TYR A 115 -32.79 20.40 19.73
N LEU A 116 -32.49 21.04 20.87
CA LEU A 116 -33.50 21.58 21.79
C LEU A 116 -32.86 22.67 22.67
N PRO A 117 -33.62 23.70 23.06
CA PRO A 117 -34.38 24.64 22.24
C PRO A 117 -33.76 26.05 22.20
#